data_AF-A0A7Y7CIS8-F1
#
_entry.id   AF-A0A7Y7CIS8-F1
#
_cell.length_a   1.000
_cell.length_b   1.000
_cell.length_c   1.000
_cell.angle_alpha   90.00
_cell.angle_beta   90.00
_cell.angle_gamma   90.00
#
_symmetry.space_group_name_H-M   'P 1'
#
loop_
_entity.id
_entity.type
_entity.pdbx_description
1 polymer ?
#
loop_
_entity_poly.entity_id
_entity_poly.type
_entity_poly.pdbx_seq_one_letter_code
_entity_poly.pdbx_strand_id
1 'polypeptide(L)'
;MSDNKEKLKALQLTIDKLEKAYGKGAVMKLSDEKVVDLPSISTGSLGLDIALGIGGIPRGRVIEIYGPESSGKTTLTMHCIAEAQKKGGLAAFIDAEHAFDKTYAEKLGIDTENLLISQPDNGEQALEIAEHLIRSGAIDIIVIDSVAALVPKGELEGEMGDSKMGLQARLMSQALRKLTGTINKTGCACIFINQLREKIGVMFGNPETTTGGNALKFYASVRLDIRRIGQIKESADNVMGNRTRVKVVKNKVAPPFKVVEFDIMYGQGISKSGEILDIGVELGIIKKAGSWFSYNEEKLGQGRDAVKSLIEDNPELSDELEGKIKAHINGEVPAEG
;
A
#
# COMPACT_ATOMS: atom_id res chain seq x y z
N MET A 1 35.61 33.27 -15.07
CA MET A 1 34.17 33.34 -15.44
C MET A 1 33.90 32.82 -16.87
N SER A 2 34.86 32.86 -17.81
CA SER A 2 34.76 32.27 -19.17
C SER A 2 34.60 30.75 -19.18
N ASP A 3 35.41 30.03 -18.39
CA ASP A 3 35.48 28.55 -18.41
C ASP A 3 34.19 27.87 -17.95
N ASN A 4 33.43 28.53 -17.09
CA ASN A 4 32.15 28.01 -16.63
C ASN A 4 31.08 28.09 -17.74
N LYS A 5 31.16 29.10 -18.60
CA LYS A 5 30.23 29.29 -19.72
C LYS A 5 30.47 28.27 -20.83
N GLU A 6 31.73 27.93 -21.10
CA GLU A 6 32.09 26.88 -22.05
C GLU A 6 31.70 25.49 -21.55
N LYS A 7 31.95 25.18 -20.27
CA LYS A 7 31.50 23.93 -19.64
C LYS A 7 29.98 23.77 -19.69
N LEU A 8 29.22 24.84 -19.41
CA LEU A 8 27.76 24.82 -19.49
C LEU A 8 27.26 24.62 -20.93
N LYS A 9 27.92 25.22 -21.92
CA LYS A 9 27.57 25.02 -23.34
C LYS A 9 27.85 23.58 -23.80
N ALA A 10 28.99 23.01 -23.41
CA ALA A 10 29.33 21.62 -23.70
C ALA A 10 28.37 20.64 -23.02
N LEU A 11 27.97 20.93 -21.77
CA LEU A 11 26.96 20.17 -21.05
C LEU A 11 25.61 20.23 -21.76
N GLN A 12 25.16 21.41 -22.17
CA GLN A 12 23.88 21.56 -22.89
C GLN A 12 23.87 20.78 -24.21
N LEU A 13 24.92 20.89 -25.02
CA LEU A 13 25.05 20.11 -26.26
C LEU A 13 25.03 18.59 -26.01
N THR A 14 25.55 18.15 -24.86
CA THR A 14 25.52 16.75 -24.46
C THR A 14 24.11 16.33 -24.06
N ILE A 15 23.40 17.16 -23.29
CA ILE A 15 21.99 16.94 -22.93
C ILE A 15 21.14 16.85 -24.20
N ASP A 16 21.26 17.79 -25.13
CA ASP A 16 20.49 17.81 -26.38
C ASP A 16 20.76 16.56 -27.24
N LYS A 17 22.01 16.09 -27.29
CA LYS A 17 22.38 14.82 -27.95
C LYS A 17 21.74 13.62 -27.27
N LEU A 18 21.74 13.59 -25.93
CA LEU A 18 21.13 12.51 -25.15
C LEU A 18 19.61 12.51 -25.32
N GLU A 19 18.95 13.66 -25.32
CA GLU A 19 17.51 13.75 -25.58
C GLU A 19 17.15 13.28 -26.99
N LYS A 20 17.95 13.62 -28.00
CA LYS A 20 17.74 13.15 -29.37
C LYS A 20 17.92 11.64 -29.52
N ALA A 21 18.84 11.05 -28.76
CA ALA A 21 19.15 9.61 -28.82
C ALA A 21 18.18 8.75 -27.97
N TYR A 22 17.74 9.26 -26.82
CA TYR A 22 17.02 8.47 -25.81
C TYR A 22 15.63 9.00 -25.47
N GLY A 23 15.19 10.09 -26.10
CA GLY A 23 13.90 10.74 -25.89
C GLY A 23 13.98 11.94 -24.93
N LYS A 24 12.97 12.82 -25.01
CA LYS A 24 12.84 13.98 -24.10
C LYS A 24 12.78 13.50 -22.64
N GLY A 25 13.49 14.19 -21.75
CA GLY A 25 13.54 13.86 -20.33
C GLY A 25 14.53 12.74 -19.96
N ALA A 26 15.35 12.27 -20.90
CA ALA A 26 16.42 11.30 -20.61
C ALA A 26 17.48 11.85 -19.64
N VAL A 27 17.74 13.16 -19.68
CA VAL A 27 18.60 13.88 -18.73
C VAL A 27 17.95 15.23 -18.42
N MET A 28 17.66 15.48 -17.14
CA MET A 28 17.03 16.73 -16.68
C MET A 28 17.81 17.28 -15.47
N LYS A 29 17.74 18.59 -15.25
CA LYS A 29 18.23 19.18 -14.00
C LYS A 29 17.17 19.00 -12.91
N LEU A 30 17.60 18.58 -11.73
CA LEU A 30 16.72 18.40 -10.57
C LEU A 30 16.01 19.72 -10.15
N SER A 31 16.61 20.87 -10.46
CA SER A 31 16.04 22.20 -10.21
C SER A 31 14.87 22.57 -11.12
N ASP A 32 14.71 21.87 -12.25
CA ASP A 32 13.71 22.21 -13.27
C ASP A 32 12.38 21.46 -13.02
N GLU A 33 12.36 20.53 -12.05
CA GLU A 33 11.13 20.02 -11.46
C GLU A 33 10.58 21.06 -10.47
N LYS A 34 9.37 21.58 -10.72
CA LYS A 34 8.49 21.94 -9.60
C LYS A 34 8.45 20.72 -8.70
N VAL A 35 8.57 20.87 -7.38
CA VAL A 35 8.36 19.77 -6.42
C VAL A 35 7.05 19.08 -6.81
N VAL A 36 7.13 17.96 -7.52
CA VAL A 36 5.94 17.27 -8.03
C VAL A 36 5.48 16.42 -6.86
N ASP A 37 4.31 16.76 -6.32
CA ASP A 37 3.60 15.87 -5.41
C ASP A 37 3.47 14.51 -6.11
N LEU A 38 4.18 13.51 -5.59
CA LEU A 38 4.17 12.18 -6.17
C LEU A 38 2.75 11.64 -6.05
N PRO A 39 2.06 11.34 -7.17
CA PRO A 39 0.67 10.96 -7.11
C PRO A 39 0.51 9.64 -6.34
N SER A 40 -0.56 9.54 -5.56
CA SER A 40 -0.81 8.44 -4.65
C SER A 40 -2.22 7.87 -4.78
N ILE A 41 -2.39 6.63 -4.31
CA ILE A 41 -3.68 5.95 -4.15
C ILE A 41 -3.89 5.74 -2.66
N SER A 42 -5.04 6.16 -2.13
CA SER A 42 -5.36 5.96 -0.72
C SER A 42 -5.34 4.48 -0.37
N THR A 43 -4.89 4.17 0.84
CA THR A 43 -4.92 2.81 1.37
C THR A 43 -6.28 2.41 1.93
N GLY A 44 -7.24 3.33 1.96
CA GLY A 44 -8.51 3.20 2.68
C GLY A 44 -8.39 3.34 4.20
N SER A 45 -7.17 3.47 4.73
CA SER A 45 -6.88 3.78 6.13
C SER A 45 -6.34 5.21 6.24
N LEU A 46 -7.05 6.05 7.00
CA LEU A 46 -6.67 7.46 7.18
C LEU A 46 -5.31 7.57 7.87
N GLY A 47 -5.10 6.80 8.94
CA GLY A 47 -3.85 6.80 9.68
C GLY A 47 -2.69 6.31 8.84
N LEU A 48 -2.89 5.30 7.99
CA LEU A 48 -1.85 4.78 7.12
C LEU A 48 -1.49 5.76 6.00
N ASP A 49 -2.47 6.46 5.42
CA ASP A 49 -2.22 7.49 4.42
C ASP A 49 -1.38 8.65 4.98
N ILE A 50 -1.69 9.09 6.20
CA ILE A 50 -0.90 10.06 6.97
C ILE A 50 0.51 9.53 7.23
N ALA A 51 0.62 8.26 7.63
CA ALA A 51 1.91 7.65 7.93
C ALA A 51 2.79 7.50 6.69
N LEU A 52 2.21 7.28 5.52
CA LEU A 52 2.92 7.23 4.25
C LEU A 52 3.42 8.61 3.80
N GLY A 53 2.84 9.70 4.33
CA GLY A 53 3.31 11.08 4.16
C GLY A 53 2.99 11.73 2.82
N ILE A 54 2.46 10.95 1.87
CA ILE A 54 2.00 11.44 0.56
C ILE A 54 0.51 11.13 0.33
N GLY A 55 -0.23 10.81 1.40
CA GLY A 55 -1.66 10.52 1.34
C GLY A 55 -2.03 9.14 0.76
N GLY A 56 -1.09 8.20 0.72
CA GLY A 56 -1.35 6.84 0.22
C GLY A 56 -0.13 6.13 -0.35
N ILE A 57 -0.36 5.03 -1.07
CA ILE A 57 0.71 4.31 -1.78
C ILE A 57 1.11 5.06 -3.06
N PRO A 58 2.41 5.13 -3.39
CA PRO A 58 2.88 5.87 -4.55
C PRO A 58 2.55 5.17 -5.87
N ARG A 59 2.00 5.93 -6.83
CA ARG A 59 1.84 5.49 -8.22
C ARG A 59 3.18 5.32 -8.91
N GLY A 60 3.23 4.43 -9.89
CA GLY A 60 4.43 4.12 -10.66
C GLY A 60 5.56 3.49 -9.84
N ARG A 61 5.23 2.80 -8.74
CA ARG A 61 6.19 2.16 -7.82
C ARG A 61 5.76 0.75 -7.44
N VAL A 62 6.72 -0.02 -6.97
CA VAL A 62 6.51 -1.32 -6.33
C VAL A 62 6.28 -1.13 -4.83
N ILE A 63 5.26 -1.80 -4.29
CA ILE A 63 4.90 -1.85 -2.87
C ILE A 63 4.91 -3.32 -2.43
N GLU A 64 5.45 -3.60 -1.24
CA GLU A 64 5.35 -4.92 -0.62
C GLU A 64 4.54 -4.82 0.66
N ILE A 65 3.50 -5.64 0.79
CA ILE A 65 2.70 -5.79 2.02
C ILE A 65 2.92 -7.21 2.52
N TYR A 66 3.48 -7.35 3.72
CA TYR A 66 3.82 -8.66 4.27
C TYR A 66 3.45 -8.78 5.75
N GLY A 67 3.31 -10.01 6.21
CA GLY A 67 2.92 -10.31 7.58
C GLY A 67 2.40 -11.74 7.75
N PRO A 68 2.07 -12.14 9.00
CA PRO A 68 1.54 -13.47 9.31
C PRO A 68 0.25 -13.79 8.54
N GLU A 69 -0.19 -15.05 8.53
CA GLU A 69 -1.54 -15.36 8.05
C GLU A 69 -2.61 -14.57 8.83
N SER A 70 -3.74 -14.30 8.18
CA SER A 70 -4.88 -13.61 8.79
C SER A 70 -4.57 -12.24 9.41
N SER A 71 -3.46 -11.59 9.01
CA SER A 71 -3.10 -10.25 9.51
C SER A 71 -3.84 -9.11 8.81
N GLY A 72 -4.57 -9.39 7.72
CA GLY A 72 -5.31 -8.38 6.95
C GLY A 72 -4.61 -7.88 5.69
N LYS A 73 -3.57 -8.57 5.20
CA LYS A 73 -2.84 -8.22 3.95
C LYS A 73 -3.79 -8.03 2.76
N THR A 74 -4.57 -9.06 2.45
CA THR A 74 -5.52 -9.05 1.32
C THR A 74 -6.62 -8.00 1.52
N THR A 75 -7.16 -7.86 2.74
CA THR A 75 -8.12 -6.80 3.07
C THR A 75 -7.54 -5.42 2.77
N LEU A 76 -6.33 -5.11 3.24
CA LEU A 76 -5.68 -3.83 2.98
C LEU A 76 -5.49 -3.59 1.47
N THR A 77 -5.08 -4.59 0.70
CA THR A 77 -4.97 -4.45 -0.76
C THR A 77 -6.30 -4.25 -1.47
N MET A 78 -7.36 -4.90 -0.98
CA MET A 78 -8.71 -4.72 -1.52
C MET A 78 -9.20 -3.29 -1.29
N HIS A 79 -8.91 -2.69 -0.13
CA HIS A 79 -9.18 -1.26 0.09
C HIS A 79 -8.40 -0.36 -0.86
N CYS A 80 -7.11 -0.63 -1.11
CA CYS A 80 -6.35 0.12 -2.12
C CYS A 80 -6.99 0.03 -3.52
N ILE A 81 -7.51 -1.14 -3.90
CA ILE A 81 -8.23 -1.34 -5.17
C ILE A 81 -9.52 -0.52 -5.19
N ALA A 82 -10.34 -0.61 -4.15
CA ALA A 82 -11.60 0.13 -4.04
C ALA A 82 -11.34 1.65 -4.14
N GLU A 83 -10.33 2.17 -3.45
CA GLU A 83 -9.95 3.59 -3.52
C GLU A 83 -9.42 4.01 -4.91
N ALA A 84 -8.74 3.12 -5.63
CA ALA A 84 -8.35 3.39 -7.02
C ALA A 84 -9.58 3.47 -7.94
N GLN A 85 -10.51 2.52 -7.82
CA GLN A 85 -11.73 2.46 -8.63
C GLN A 85 -12.69 3.62 -8.33
N LYS A 86 -12.82 4.03 -7.06
CA LYS A 86 -13.59 5.24 -6.68
C LYS A 86 -13.13 6.51 -7.41
N LYS A 87 -11.85 6.59 -7.78
CA LYS A 87 -11.28 7.69 -8.57
C LYS A 87 -11.35 7.46 -10.08
N GLY A 88 -12.10 6.44 -10.54
CA GLY A 88 -12.26 6.06 -11.95
C GLY A 88 -11.08 5.27 -12.52
N GLY A 89 -10.18 4.76 -11.67
CA GLY A 89 -9.03 3.97 -12.10
C GLY A 89 -9.37 2.50 -12.37
N LEU A 90 -8.56 1.84 -13.20
CA LEU A 90 -8.68 0.41 -13.50
C LEU A 90 -7.75 -0.42 -12.61
N ALA A 91 -8.25 -1.55 -12.15
CA ALA A 91 -7.54 -2.44 -11.24
C ALA A 91 -7.39 -3.85 -11.82
N ALA A 92 -6.28 -4.51 -11.46
CA ALA A 92 -6.06 -5.92 -11.75
C ALA A 92 -5.61 -6.69 -10.49
N PHE A 93 -6.02 -7.95 -10.40
CA PHE A 93 -5.67 -8.85 -9.30
C PHE A 93 -5.15 -10.18 -9.85
N ILE A 94 -3.91 -10.52 -9.53
CA ILE A 94 -3.28 -11.79 -9.87
C ILE A 94 -3.38 -12.70 -8.64
N ASP A 95 -4.36 -13.59 -8.65
CA ASP A 95 -4.69 -14.52 -7.57
C ASP A 95 -3.95 -15.85 -7.76
N ALA A 96 -2.68 -15.86 -7.37
CA ALA A 96 -1.84 -17.06 -7.36
C ALA A 96 -2.16 -17.99 -6.17
N GLU A 97 -2.80 -17.49 -5.11
CA GLU A 97 -3.27 -18.34 -3.99
C GLU A 97 -4.62 -19.02 -4.26
N HIS A 98 -5.32 -18.66 -5.34
CA HIS A 98 -6.67 -19.14 -5.67
C HIS A 98 -7.67 -18.94 -4.53
N ALA A 99 -7.54 -17.82 -3.81
CA ALA A 99 -8.27 -17.54 -2.57
C ALA A 99 -9.09 -16.24 -2.63
N PHE A 100 -9.25 -15.65 -3.81
CA PHE A 100 -10.01 -14.41 -3.96
C PHE A 100 -11.51 -14.60 -3.69
N ASP A 101 -12.05 -13.85 -2.73
CA ASP A 101 -13.48 -13.83 -2.40
C ASP A 101 -14.17 -12.62 -3.05
N LYS A 102 -14.95 -12.89 -4.12
CA LYS A 102 -15.73 -11.88 -4.84
C LYS A 102 -16.78 -11.20 -3.96
N THR A 103 -17.46 -11.95 -3.09
CA THR A 103 -18.55 -11.41 -2.25
C THR A 103 -17.99 -10.44 -1.21
N TYR A 104 -16.82 -10.78 -0.65
CA TYR A 104 -16.14 -9.88 0.27
C TYR A 104 -15.61 -8.63 -0.45
N ALA A 105 -15.03 -8.78 -1.64
CA ALA A 105 -14.57 -7.65 -2.46
C ALA A 105 -15.71 -6.63 -2.74
N GLU A 106 -16.89 -7.09 -3.12
CA GLU A 106 -18.07 -6.24 -3.35
C GLU A 106 -18.48 -5.47 -2.09
N LYS A 107 -18.46 -6.12 -0.93
CA LYS A 107 -18.76 -5.46 0.36
C LYS A 107 -17.75 -4.37 0.71
N LEU A 108 -16.49 -4.51 0.27
CA LEU A 108 -15.46 -3.48 0.44
C LEU A 108 -15.57 -2.34 -0.58
N GLY A 109 -16.57 -2.39 -1.48
CA GLY A 109 -16.80 -1.37 -2.50
C GLY A 109 -15.92 -1.51 -3.74
N ILE A 110 -15.39 -2.71 -4.00
CA ILE A 110 -14.73 -3.03 -5.27
C ILE A 110 -15.81 -3.25 -6.33
N ASP A 111 -15.65 -2.58 -7.47
CA ASP A 111 -16.40 -2.90 -8.69
C ASP A 111 -15.81 -4.16 -9.32
N THR A 112 -16.46 -5.30 -9.04
CA THR A 112 -16.03 -6.63 -9.50
C THR A 112 -16.39 -6.91 -10.95
N GLU A 113 -17.24 -6.10 -11.59
CA GLU A 113 -17.53 -6.22 -13.02
C GLU A 113 -16.35 -5.68 -13.85
N ASN A 114 -15.72 -4.61 -13.36
CA ASN A 114 -14.58 -3.97 -14.02
C ASN A 114 -13.20 -4.35 -13.42
N LEU A 115 -13.16 -5.24 -12.43
CA LEU A 115 -11.91 -5.77 -11.89
C LEU A 115 -11.36 -6.88 -12.80
N LEU A 116 -10.15 -6.69 -13.33
CA LEU A 116 -9.46 -7.77 -14.05
C LEU A 116 -8.87 -8.77 -13.07
N ILE A 117 -9.27 -10.04 -13.15
CA ILE A 117 -8.71 -11.11 -12.34
C ILE A 117 -8.01 -12.15 -13.19
N SER A 118 -6.87 -12.65 -12.71
CA SER A 118 -6.14 -13.75 -13.33
C SER A 118 -5.75 -14.78 -12.27
N GLN A 119 -6.01 -16.05 -12.55
CA GLN A 119 -5.58 -17.19 -11.74
C GLN A 119 -4.54 -17.99 -12.53
N PRO A 120 -3.25 -17.67 -12.38
CA PRO A 120 -2.18 -18.29 -13.17
C PRO A 120 -1.81 -19.69 -12.65
N ASP A 121 -1.32 -20.54 -13.55
CA ASP A 121 -0.83 -21.90 -13.29
C ASP A 121 0.57 -21.90 -12.65
N ASN A 122 1.39 -20.87 -12.90
CA ASN A 122 2.77 -20.77 -12.41
C ASN A 122 3.26 -19.33 -12.26
N GLY A 123 4.39 -19.17 -11.56
CA GLY A 123 4.99 -17.88 -11.24
C GLY A 123 5.45 -17.08 -12.46
N GLU A 124 6.00 -17.73 -13.50
CA GLU A 124 6.38 -17.05 -14.74
C GLU A 124 5.15 -16.43 -15.42
N GLN A 125 4.09 -17.22 -15.62
CA GLN A 125 2.85 -16.78 -16.25
C GLN A 125 2.21 -15.64 -15.46
N ALA A 126 2.16 -15.73 -14.13
CA ALA A 126 1.64 -14.68 -13.26
C ALA A 126 2.35 -13.33 -13.50
N LEU A 127 3.68 -13.34 -13.56
CA LEU A 127 4.52 -12.16 -13.73
C LEU A 127 4.47 -11.62 -15.17
N GLU A 128 4.34 -12.48 -16.17
CA GLU A 128 4.14 -12.10 -17.57
C GLU A 128 2.78 -11.43 -17.80
N ILE A 129 1.70 -11.98 -17.22
CA ILE A 129 0.37 -11.37 -17.26
C ILE A 129 0.41 -9.99 -16.61
N ALA A 130 1.02 -9.88 -15.42
CA ALA A 130 1.19 -8.59 -14.75
C ALA A 130 2.00 -7.61 -15.61
N GLU A 131 3.09 -8.05 -16.25
CA GLU A 131 3.90 -7.21 -17.15
C GLU A 131 3.07 -6.68 -18.32
N HIS A 132 2.28 -7.53 -18.99
CA HIS A 132 1.45 -7.15 -20.13
C HIS A 132 0.37 -6.15 -19.74
N LEU A 133 -0.31 -6.39 -18.61
CA LEU A 133 -1.33 -5.49 -18.08
C LEU A 133 -0.75 -4.12 -17.73
N ILE A 134 0.38 -4.07 -17.03
CA ILE A 134 1.05 -2.79 -16.70
C ILE A 134 1.50 -2.09 -17.99
N ARG A 135 2.11 -2.81 -18.93
CA ARG A 135 2.63 -2.26 -20.19
C ARG A 135 1.55 -1.63 -21.07
N SER A 136 0.29 -2.06 -20.94
CA SER A 136 -0.84 -1.44 -21.65
C SER A 136 -1.01 0.04 -21.30
N GLY A 137 -0.55 0.47 -20.13
CA GLY A 137 -0.73 1.83 -19.62
C GLY A 137 -2.15 2.12 -19.12
N ALA A 138 -3.06 1.14 -19.16
CA ALA A 138 -4.45 1.31 -18.75
C ALA A 138 -4.69 1.01 -17.25
N ILE A 139 -3.81 0.23 -16.61
CA ILE A 139 -4.00 -0.21 -15.22
C ILE A 139 -3.37 0.77 -14.24
N ASP A 140 -4.19 1.27 -13.31
CA ASP A 140 -3.78 2.19 -12.25
C ASP A 140 -3.17 1.44 -11.06
N ILE A 141 -3.72 0.28 -10.73
CA ILE A 141 -3.27 -0.56 -9.61
C ILE A 141 -3.32 -2.04 -9.98
N ILE A 142 -2.26 -2.76 -9.63
CA ILE A 142 -2.21 -4.22 -9.76
C ILE A 142 -1.74 -4.85 -8.44
N VAL A 143 -2.42 -5.91 -8.03
CA VAL A 143 -2.09 -6.70 -6.84
C VAL A 143 -1.67 -8.10 -7.27
N ILE A 144 -0.59 -8.62 -6.69
CA ILE A 144 -0.12 -9.99 -6.87
C ILE A 144 -0.20 -10.70 -5.51
N ASP A 145 -1.16 -11.61 -5.38
CA ASP A 145 -1.44 -12.38 -4.15
C ASP A 145 -1.18 -13.88 -4.39
N SER A 146 -0.06 -14.45 -3.93
CA SER A 146 1.06 -13.82 -3.22
C SER A 146 2.40 -14.27 -3.80
N VAL A 147 3.49 -13.58 -3.42
CA VAL A 147 4.86 -13.97 -3.81
C VAL A 147 5.18 -15.41 -3.44
N ALA A 148 4.66 -15.90 -2.32
CA ALA A 148 4.91 -17.27 -1.87
C ALA A 148 4.33 -18.30 -2.84
N ALA A 149 3.22 -17.98 -3.50
CA ALA A 149 2.52 -18.81 -4.47
C ALA A 149 3.05 -18.68 -5.91
N LEU A 150 4.02 -17.79 -6.17
CA LEU A 150 4.69 -17.69 -7.46
C LEU A 150 5.69 -18.84 -7.63
N VAL A 151 5.19 -20.06 -7.76
CA VAL A 151 5.98 -21.28 -7.91
C VAL A 151 6.47 -21.37 -9.35
N PRO A 152 7.78 -21.45 -9.61
CA PRO A 152 8.32 -21.57 -10.96
C PRO A 152 7.82 -22.82 -11.67
N LYS A 153 7.57 -22.74 -12.98
CA LYS A 153 7.12 -23.88 -13.80
C LYS A 153 7.99 -25.13 -13.62
N GLY A 154 9.31 -24.94 -13.62
CA GLY A 154 10.24 -26.06 -13.45
C GLY A 154 10.13 -26.72 -12.07
N GLU A 155 9.65 -26.04 -11.03
CA GLU A 155 9.39 -26.63 -9.72
C GLU A 155 8.11 -27.45 -9.73
N LEU A 156 7.05 -26.97 -10.39
CA LEU A 156 5.77 -27.68 -10.54
C LEU A 156 5.88 -28.97 -11.38
N GLU A 157 6.72 -28.96 -12.41
CA GLU A 157 6.97 -30.13 -13.27
C GLU A 157 7.96 -31.14 -12.65
N GLY A 158 8.60 -30.78 -11.52
CA GLY A 158 9.54 -31.65 -10.81
C GLY A 158 8.85 -32.65 -9.88
N GLU A 159 9.64 -33.60 -9.35
CA GLU A 159 9.15 -34.52 -8.32
C GLU A 159 9.24 -33.90 -6.92
N MET A 160 8.35 -34.33 -6.00
CA MET A 160 8.42 -33.91 -4.61
C MET A 160 9.74 -34.36 -3.99
N GLY A 161 10.56 -33.39 -3.54
CA GLY A 161 11.89 -33.64 -3.00
C GLY A 161 13.04 -33.22 -3.92
N ASP A 162 12.75 -32.84 -5.17
CA ASP A 162 13.75 -32.26 -6.07
C ASP A 162 14.29 -30.94 -5.52
N SER A 163 15.61 -30.86 -5.36
CA SER A 163 16.26 -29.64 -4.89
C SER A 163 16.48 -28.65 -6.04
N LYS A 164 15.62 -27.64 -6.16
CA LYS A 164 15.77 -26.51 -7.09
C LYS A 164 16.04 -25.22 -6.33
N MET A 165 17.17 -25.19 -5.60
CA MET A 165 17.52 -24.09 -4.70
C MET A 165 17.48 -22.71 -5.37
N GLY A 166 16.67 -21.82 -4.83
CA GLY A 166 16.65 -20.40 -5.20
C GLY A 166 16.00 -20.08 -6.56
N LEU A 167 15.28 -21.02 -7.17
CA LEU A 167 14.61 -20.81 -8.45
C LEU A 167 13.62 -19.63 -8.40
N GLN A 168 12.77 -19.59 -7.38
CA GLN A 168 11.82 -18.49 -7.14
C GLN A 168 12.54 -17.14 -6.94
N ALA A 169 13.66 -17.11 -6.19
CA ALA A 169 14.42 -15.88 -5.98
C ALA A 169 15.04 -15.33 -7.28
N ARG A 170 15.46 -16.21 -8.19
CA ARG A 170 15.97 -15.83 -9.51
C ARG A 170 14.85 -15.31 -10.41
N LEU A 171 13.70 -15.98 -10.41
CA LEU A 171 12.48 -15.54 -11.12
C LEU A 171 12.10 -14.12 -10.70
N MET A 172 11.94 -13.89 -9.39
CA MET A 172 11.62 -12.56 -8.84
C MET A 172 12.64 -11.50 -9.21
N SER A 173 13.94 -11.83 -9.16
CA SER A 173 15.02 -10.90 -9.53
C SER A 173 14.97 -10.51 -11.01
N GLN A 174 14.64 -11.45 -11.90
CA GLN A 174 14.52 -11.20 -13.33
C GLN A 174 13.26 -10.39 -13.65
N ALA A 175 12.12 -10.77 -13.07
CA ALA A 175 10.85 -10.10 -13.28
C ALA A 175 10.87 -8.66 -12.79
N LEU A 176 11.32 -8.40 -11.55
CA LEU A 176 11.38 -7.05 -11.01
C LEU A 176 12.31 -6.12 -11.81
N ARG A 177 13.39 -6.66 -12.38
CA ARG A 177 14.29 -5.90 -13.26
C ARG A 177 13.58 -5.42 -14.53
N LYS A 178 12.67 -6.23 -15.09
CA LYS A 178 11.85 -5.86 -16.25
C LYS A 178 10.69 -4.93 -15.87
N LEU A 179 9.96 -5.29 -14.81
CA LEU A 179 8.74 -4.63 -14.37
C LEU A 179 8.97 -3.20 -13.89
N THR A 180 10.03 -2.94 -13.12
CA THR A 180 10.22 -1.64 -12.43
C THR A 180 10.24 -0.46 -13.40
N GLY A 181 10.88 -0.61 -14.57
CA GLY A 181 10.91 0.45 -15.58
C GLY A 181 9.54 0.70 -16.21
N THR A 182 8.79 -0.37 -16.49
CA THR A 182 7.43 -0.29 -17.06
C THR A 182 6.44 0.29 -16.06
N ILE A 183 6.50 -0.16 -14.80
CA ILE A 183 5.71 0.38 -13.67
C ILE A 183 5.90 1.89 -13.56
N ASN A 184 7.14 2.37 -13.57
CA ASN A 184 7.42 3.79 -13.44
C ASN A 184 6.88 4.61 -14.63
N LYS A 185 7.06 4.13 -15.86
CA LYS A 185 6.59 4.81 -17.08
C LYS A 185 5.07 4.91 -17.18
N THR A 186 4.36 3.92 -16.66
CA THR A 186 2.89 3.79 -16.80
C THR A 186 2.14 4.43 -15.64
N GLY A 187 2.81 4.68 -14.51
CA GLY A 187 2.15 5.21 -13.32
C GLY A 187 1.34 4.16 -12.54
N CYS A 188 1.38 2.89 -12.93
CA CYS A 188 0.71 1.80 -12.21
C CYS A 188 1.31 1.62 -10.81
N ALA A 189 0.49 1.54 -9.76
CA ALA A 189 0.92 1.06 -8.45
C ALA A 189 0.91 -0.48 -8.44
N CYS A 190 2.06 -1.10 -8.15
CA CYS A 190 2.20 -2.56 -8.20
C CYS A 190 2.44 -3.10 -6.79
N ILE A 191 1.44 -3.78 -6.21
CA ILE A 191 1.49 -4.34 -4.87
C ILE A 191 1.79 -5.84 -4.94
N PHE A 192 2.81 -6.26 -4.20
CA PHE A 192 3.07 -7.66 -3.91
C PHE A 192 2.63 -7.98 -2.48
N ILE A 193 1.75 -8.96 -2.32
CA ILE A 193 1.49 -9.58 -1.02
C ILE A 193 2.55 -10.63 -0.76
N ASN A 194 3.07 -10.68 0.46
CA ASN A 194 4.09 -11.65 0.84
C ASN A 194 3.82 -12.25 2.22
N GLN A 195 4.32 -13.46 2.42
CA GLN A 195 4.20 -14.19 3.67
C GLN A 195 5.52 -14.11 4.45
N LEU A 196 5.42 -14.23 5.77
CA LEU A 196 6.58 -14.43 6.63
C LEU A 196 7.01 -15.91 6.63
N ARG A 197 8.32 -16.12 6.76
CA ARG A 197 9.00 -17.39 6.99
C ARG A 197 10.11 -17.16 8.01
N GLU A 198 10.56 -18.22 8.67
CA GLU A 198 11.71 -18.14 9.57
C GLU A 198 12.99 -18.61 8.87
N LYS A 199 14.10 -17.89 9.07
CA LYS A 199 15.42 -18.34 8.66
C LYS A 199 15.97 -19.32 9.69
N ILE A 200 16.20 -20.55 9.25
CA ILE A 200 16.87 -21.58 10.03
C ILE A 200 18.31 -21.13 10.33
N GLY A 201 18.75 -21.26 11.59
CA GLY A 201 20.14 -21.02 12.00
C GLY A 201 20.45 -19.59 12.48
N VAL A 202 19.46 -18.71 12.62
CA VAL A 202 19.65 -17.37 13.22
C VAL A 202 19.61 -17.50 14.75
N MET A 203 20.77 -17.34 15.40
CA MET A 203 20.89 -17.38 16.88
C MET A 203 20.69 -16.00 17.55
N PHE A 204 20.86 -14.91 16.81
CA PHE A 204 20.71 -13.53 17.30
C PHE A 204 19.98 -12.66 16.28
N GLY A 205 19.03 -11.83 16.75
CA GLY A 205 18.23 -10.92 15.91
C GLY A 205 16.86 -11.49 15.54
N ASN A 206 16.16 -10.82 14.61
CA ASN A 206 14.85 -11.28 14.12
C ASN A 206 15.04 -12.39 13.06
N PRO A 207 14.54 -13.63 13.29
CA PRO A 207 14.64 -14.72 12.32
C PRO A 207 13.68 -14.57 11.14
N GLU A 208 12.69 -13.67 11.22
CA GLU A 208 11.68 -13.51 10.19
C GLU A 208 12.25 -13.01 8.85
N THR A 209 11.73 -13.57 7.78
CA THR A 209 12.05 -13.19 6.41
C THR A 209 10.86 -13.34 5.49
N THR A 210 10.94 -12.77 4.30
CA THR A 210 9.89 -12.85 3.29
C THR A 210 10.32 -13.77 2.14
N THR A 211 9.34 -14.37 1.45
CA THR A 211 9.59 -15.29 0.33
C THR A 211 10.05 -14.54 -0.93
N GLY A 212 10.56 -15.27 -1.94
CA GLY A 212 11.00 -14.67 -3.21
C GLY A 212 12.40 -14.03 -3.19
N GLY A 213 13.21 -14.31 -2.18
CA GLY A 213 14.58 -13.78 -2.06
C GLY A 213 14.64 -12.30 -1.65
N ASN A 214 15.74 -11.61 -1.98
CA ASN A 214 15.96 -10.23 -1.53
C ASN A 214 15.55 -9.16 -2.54
N ALA A 215 15.31 -9.51 -3.81
CA ALA A 215 15.09 -8.52 -4.87
C ALA A 215 13.92 -7.57 -4.55
N LEU A 216 12.77 -8.12 -4.15
CA LEU A 216 11.58 -7.32 -3.82
C LEU A 216 11.87 -6.28 -2.73
N LYS A 217 12.66 -6.63 -1.71
CA LYS A 217 13.05 -5.71 -0.63
C LYS A 217 13.81 -4.49 -1.15
N PHE A 218 14.60 -4.63 -2.22
CA PHE A 218 15.36 -3.53 -2.81
C PHE A 218 14.51 -2.68 -3.76
N TYR A 219 13.72 -3.33 -4.62
CA TYR A 219 12.87 -2.68 -5.62
C TYR A 219 11.65 -1.98 -5.02
N ALA A 220 11.06 -2.52 -3.94
CA ALA A 220 9.94 -1.89 -3.26
C ALA A 220 10.30 -0.46 -2.79
N SER A 221 9.46 0.50 -3.11
CA SER A 221 9.55 1.88 -2.61
C SER A 221 8.93 2.00 -1.22
N VAL A 222 7.86 1.25 -0.99
CA VAL A 222 7.17 1.15 0.30
C VAL A 222 7.13 -0.32 0.71
N ARG A 223 7.40 -0.60 1.97
CA ARG A 223 7.21 -1.93 2.57
C ARG A 223 6.40 -1.79 3.85
N LEU A 224 5.32 -2.57 3.96
CA LEU A 224 4.39 -2.55 5.09
C LEU A 224 4.43 -3.91 5.80
N ASP A 225 4.73 -3.88 7.10
CA ASP A 225 4.60 -5.04 8.00
C ASP A 225 3.27 -4.93 8.73
N ILE A 226 2.30 -5.77 8.35
CA ILE A 226 0.94 -5.78 8.89
C ILE A 226 0.73 -6.98 9.81
N ARG A 227 0.27 -6.73 11.03
CA ARG A 227 0.07 -7.74 12.08
C ARG A 227 -1.25 -7.55 12.81
N ARG A 228 -1.92 -8.66 13.11
CA ARG A 228 -2.98 -8.68 14.11
C ARG A 228 -2.36 -8.56 15.49
N ILE A 229 -2.80 -7.58 16.27
CA ILE A 229 -2.32 -7.33 17.65
C ILE A 229 -3.38 -7.62 18.71
N GLY A 230 -4.65 -7.78 18.32
CA GLY A 230 -5.74 -8.11 19.24
C GLY A 230 -7.02 -8.51 18.51
N GLN A 231 -7.99 -9.00 19.27
CA GLN A 231 -9.35 -9.30 18.81
C GLN A 231 -10.31 -8.22 19.30
N ILE A 232 -11.29 -7.88 18.47
CA ILE A 232 -12.41 -6.99 18.83
C ILE A 232 -13.60 -7.90 19.09
N LYS A 233 -14.16 -7.82 20.30
CA LYS A 233 -15.22 -8.73 20.77
C LYS A 233 -16.42 -7.94 21.26
N GLU A 234 -17.61 -8.35 20.85
CA GLU A 234 -18.87 -7.86 21.43
C GLU A 234 -19.20 -8.64 22.71
N SER A 235 -18.91 -9.93 22.72
CA SER A 235 -19.04 -10.82 23.88
C SER A 235 -17.90 -11.86 23.88
N ALA A 236 -17.78 -12.67 24.93
CA ALA A 236 -16.69 -13.64 25.06
C ALA A 236 -16.55 -14.57 23.83
N ASP A 237 -17.69 -14.95 23.24
CA ASP A 237 -17.80 -15.90 22.14
C ASP A 237 -18.01 -15.22 20.76
N ASN A 238 -18.30 -13.91 20.72
CA ASN A 238 -18.53 -13.18 19.46
C ASN A 238 -17.38 -12.24 19.12
N VAL A 239 -16.50 -12.67 18.20
CA VAL A 239 -15.38 -11.88 17.67
C VAL A 239 -15.85 -11.14 16.41
N MET A 240 -15.90 -9.81 16.50
CA MET A 240 -16.40 -8.93 15.43
C MET A 240 -15.29 -8.47 14.47
N GLY A 241 -14.03 -8.56 14.89
CA GLY A 241 -12.91 -8.10 14.07
C GLY A 241 -11.57 -8.23 14.76
N ASN A 242 -10.57 -7.58 14.18
CA ASN A 242 -9.19 -7.59 14.62
C ASN A 242 -8.66 -6.17 14.81
N ARG A 243 -7.96 -5.93 15.91
CA ARG A 243 -7.08 -4.77 16.04
C ARG A 243 -5.81 -5.08 15.27
N THR A 244 -5.48 -4.23 14.31
CA THR A 244 -4.38 -4.44 13.36
C THR A 244 -3.37 -3.32 13.50
N ARG A 245 -2.09 -3.68 13.44
CA ARG A 245 -0.96 -2.76 13.42
C ARG A 245 -0.24 -2.86 12.10
N VAL A 246 0.04 -1.72 11.48
CA VAL A 246 0.87 -1.62 10.27
C VAL A 246 2.09 -0.77 10.58
N LYS A 247 3.29 -1.31 10.31
CA LYS A 247 4.55 -0.58 10.39
C LYS A 247 5.09 -0.31 9.00
N VAL A 248 5.42 0.94 8.71
CA VAL A 248 6.08 1.34 7.46
C VAL A 248 7.57 1.03 7.57
N VAL A 249 7.99 -0.21 7.29
CA VAL A 249 9.39 -0.64 7.47
C VAL A 249 10.34 -0.09 6.41
N LYS A 250 9.81 0.38 5.29
CA LYS A 250 10.57 1.07 4.24
C LYS A 250 9.67 2.10 3.59
N ASN A 251 10.20 3.30 3.39
CA ASN A 251 9.55 4.37 2.65
C ASN A 251 10.63 5.17 1.90
N LYS A 252 10.53 5.23 0.57
CA LYS A 252 11.44 6.02 -0.30
C LYS A 252 10.84 7.37 -0.71
N VAL A 253 9.60 7.67 -0.29
CA VAL A 253 8.85 8.85 -0.73
C VAL A 253 8.53 9.79 0.43
N ALA A 254 8.59 9.29 1.68
CA ALA A 254 8.54 10.08 2.90
C ALA A 254 9.34 9.37 4.03
N PRO A 255 9.48 9.95 5.23
CA PRO A 255 10.16 9.31 6.35
C PRO A 255 9.56 7.92 6.72
N PRO A 256 10.37 6.88 6.90
CA PRO A 256 9.92 5.53 7.27
C PRO A 256 9.68 5.38 8.78
N PHE A 257 9.32 4.16 9.19
CA PHE A 257 9.22 3.65 10.57
C PHE A 257 8.04 4.12 11.41
N LYS A 258 7.12 4.90 10.82
CA LYS A 258 5.83 5.18 11.44
C LYS A 258 5.03 3.89 11.63
N VAL A 259 4.24 3.86 12.70
CA VAL A 259 3.37 2.75 13.09
C VAL A 259 1.96 3.30 13.20
N VAL A 260 1.00 2.56 12.66
CA VAL A 260 -0.42 2.89 12.69
C VAL A 260 -1.18 1.69 13.22
N GLU A 261 -2.23 1.96 13.98
CA GLU A 261 -3.18 0.94 14.41
C GLU A 261 -4.58 1.31 13.95
N PHE A 262 -5.30 0.33 13.45
CA PHE A 262 -6.69 0.48 13.02
C PHE A 262 -7.44 -0.85 13.20
N ASP A 263 -8.76 -0.77 13.14
CA ASP A 263 -9.62 -1.93 13.29
C ASP A 263 -9.97 -2.48 11.90
N ILE A 264 -9.90 -3.81 11.74
CA ILE A 264 -10.47 -4.53 10.61
C ILE A 264 -11.70 -5.30 11.11
N MET A 265 -12.88 -4.87 10.71
CA MET A 265 -14.16 -5.47 11.06
C MET A 265 -14.55 -6.54 10.04
N TYR A 266 -15.00 -7.70 10.50
CA TYR A 266 -15.35 -8.79 9.60
C TYR A 266 -16.56 -8.42 8.72
N GLY A 267 -16.42 -8.64 7.41
CA GLY A 267 -17.45 -8.31 6.43
C GLY A 267 -17.56 -6.82 6.07
N GLN A 268 -16.82 -5.92 6.73
CA GLN A 268 -16.84 -4.48 6.48
C GLN A 268 -15.46 -3.91 6.10
N GLY A 269 -14.37 -4.57 6.53
CA GLY A 269 -13.00 -4.13 6.24
C GLY A 269 -12.46 -3.12 7.25
N ILE A 270 -11.60 -2.22 6.79
CA ILE A 270 -10.94 -1.19 7.60
C ILE A 270 -11.97 -0.17 8.09
N SER A 271 -12.00 0.04 9.40
CA SER A 271 -12.94 0.92 10.08
C SER A 271 -12.43 2.37 10.09
N LYS A 272 -12.73 3.13 9.03
CA LYS A 272 -12.35 4.54 8.89
C LYS A 272 -12.91 5.43 10.02
N SER A 273 -14.17 5.22 10.43
CA SER A 273 -14.80 5.93 11.55
C SER A 273 -14.02 5.76 12.86
N GLY A 274 -13.54 4.55 13.12
CA GLY A 274 -12.69 4.24 14.26
C GLY A 274 -11.34 4.96 14.22
N GLU A 275 -10.72 5.09 13.04
CA GLU A 275 -9.47 5.85 12.88
C GLU A 275 -9.69 7.35 13.08
N ILE A 276 -10.75 7.93 12.51
CA ILE A 276 -11.10 9.34 12.70
C ILE A 276 -11.26 9.66 14.19
N LEU A 277 -11.95 8.79 14.93
CA LEU A 277 -12.11 8.93 16.37
C LEU A 277 -10.77 8.85 17.12
N ASP A 278 -9.99 7.78 16.88
CA ASP A 278 -8.74 7.55 17.60
C ASP A 278 -7.72 8.67 17.33
N ILE A 279 -7.55 9.08 16.06
CA ILE A 279 -6.65 10.17 15.66
C ILE A 279 -7.18 11.53 16.14
N GLY A 280 -8.48 11.78 16.03
CA GLY A 280 -9.10 13.01 16.50
C GLY A 280 -8.91 13.23 17.99
N VAL A 281 -8.92 12.15 18.79
CA VAL A 281 -8.61 12.21 20.23
C VAL A 281 -7.12 12.45 20.46
N GLU A 282 -6.24 11.79 19.72
CA GLU A 282 -4.78 11.98 19.84
C GLU A 282 -4.37 13.42 19.53
N LEU A 283 -4.99 14.05 18.52
CA LEU A 283 -4.74 15.44 18.12
C LEU A 283 -5.51 16.47 18.97
N GLY A 284 -6.34 16.05 19.92
CA GLY A 284 -7.14 16.93 20.76
C GLY A 284 -8.32 17.62 20.05
N ILE A 285 -8.63 17.22 18.81
CA ILE A 285 -9.81 17.68 18.06
C ILE A 285 -11.09 17.15 18.73
N ILE A 286 -11.08 15.89 19.14
CA ILE A 286 -12.15 15.27 19.92
C ILE A 286 -11.69 15.19 21.38
N LYS A 287 -12.45 15.79 22.29
CA LYS A 287 -12.15 15.77 23.72
C LYS A 287 -12.71 14.49 24.35
N LYS A 288 -11.90 13.82 25.17
CA LYS A 288 -12.29 12.64 25.93
C LYS A 288 -12.24 12.92 27.43
N ALA A 289 -13.37 12.75 28.12
CA ALA A 289 -13.50 12.88 29.57
C ALA A 289 -14.02 11.56 30.17
N GLY A 290 -13.10 10.74 30.68
CA GLY A 290 -13.43 9.39 31.14
C GLY A 290 -13.90 8.51 29.98
N SER A 291 -15.17 8.06 30.03
CA SER A 291 -15.81 7.30 28.94
C SER A 291 -16.59 8.17 27.96
N TRP A 292 -16.68 9.48 28.18
CA TRP A 292 -17.43 10.41 27.32
C TRP A 292 -16.53 11.07 26.28
N PHE A 293 -17.07 11.25 25.07
CA PHE A 293 -16.43 11.97 23.97
C PHE A 293 -17.27 13.18 23.58
N SER A 294 -16.61 14.29 23.30
CA SER A 294 -17.23 15.54 22.88
C SER A 294 -16.42 16.19 21.77
N TYR A 295 -17.12 16.85 20.86
CA TYR A 295 -16.53 17.61 19.77
C TYR A 295 -17.11 19.03 19.82
N ASN A 296 -16.23 20.03 19.82
CA ASN A 296 -16.59 21.41 20.18
C ASN A 296 -17.29 21.45 21.57
N GLU A 297 -18.53 21.93 21.62
CA GLU A 297 -19.39 21.96 22.81
C GLU A 297 -20.42 20.81 22.85
N GLU A 298 -20.49 19.99 21.80
CA GLU A 298 -21.47 18.92 21.67
C GLU A 298 -20.93 17.59 22.20
N LYS A 299 -21.80 16.82 22.86
CA LYS A 299 -21.48 15.46 23.31
C LYS A 299 -21.74 14.49 22.17
N LEU A 300 -20.70 13.81 21.72
CA LEU A 300 -20.80 12.77 20.70
C LEU A 300 -21.38 11.47 21.28
N GLY A 301 -20.99 11.10 22.50
CA GLY A 301 -21.52 9.90 23.14
C GLY A 301 -20.63 9.33 24.24
N GLN A 302 -21.08 8.22 24.81
CA GLN A 302 -20.36 7.46 25.83
C GLN A 302 -19.86 6.13 25.24
N GLY A 303 -18.57 5.86 25.39
CA GLY A 303 -17.92 4.67 24.86
C GLY A 303 -17.47 4.84 23.41
N ARG A 304 -16.38 4.12 23.05
CA ARG A 304 -15.75 4.23 21.73
C ARG A 304 -16.67 3.75 20.61
N ASP A 305 -17.35 2.62 20.81
CA ASP A 305 -18.17 2.00 19.77
C ASP A 305 -19.41 2.83 19.42
N ALA A 306 -20.06 3.45 20.42
CA ALA A 306 -21.21 4.33 20.19
C ALA A 306 -20.83 5.56 19.34
N VAL A 307 -19.67 6.17 19.64
CA VAL A 307 -19.18 7.35 18.90
C VAL A 307 -18.71 6.95 17.50
N LYS A 308 -18.09 5.77 17.36
CA LYS A 308 -17.73 5.21 16.06
C LYS A 308 -18.96 5.05 15.17
N SER A 309 -20.04 4.43 15.69
CA SER A 309 -21.31 4.30 14.96
C SER A 309 -21.89 5.65 14.57
N LEU A 310 -21.86 6.64 15.48
CA LEU A 310 -22.32 8.00 15.16
C LEU A 310 -21.55 8.63 14.00
N ILE A 311 -20.21 8.49 13.97
CA ILE A 311 -19.37 9.00 12.87
C ILE A 311 -19.67 8.26 11.56
N GLU A 312 -19.92 6.96 11.64
CA GLU A 312 -20.24 6.11 10.47
C GLU A 312 -21.61 6.45 9.87
N ASP A 313 -22.61 6.69 10.73
CA ASP A 313 -23.98 7.02 10.33
C ASP A 313 -24.14 8.49 9.87
N ASN A 314 -23.14 9.34 10.12
CA ASN A 314 -23.16 10.77 9.76
C ASN A 314 -21.96 11.15 8.87
N PRO A 315 -22.10 11.04 7.53
CA PRO A 315 -21.04 11.37 6.58
C PRO A 315 -20.53 12.82 6.68
N GLU A 316 -21.41 13.79 6.96
CA GLU A 316 -21.02 15.20 7.09
C GLU A 316 -20.04 15.41 8.27
N LEU A 317 -20.35 14.78 9.42
CA LEU A 317 -19.46 14.81 10.58
C LEU A 317 -18.14 14.09 10.31
N SER A 318 -18.20 12.94 9.63
CA SER A 318 -17.02 12.16 9.24
C SER A 318 -16.06 12.97 8.37
N ASP A 319 -16.59 13.62 7.33
CA ASP A 319 -15.82 14.45 6.40
C ASP A 319 -15.25 15.70 7.08
N GLU A 320 -16.03 16.35 7.96
CA GLU A 320 -15.57 17.50 8.74
C GLU A 320 -14.38 17.13 9.64
N LEU A 321 -14.52 16.04 10.41
CA LEU A 321 -13.47 15.58 11.32
C LEU A 321 -12.21 15.16 10.55
N GLU A 322 -12.36 14.40 9.46
CA GLU A 322 -11.25 14.02 8.60
C GLU A 322 -10.54 15.26 8.00
N GLY A 323 -11.31 16.25 7.54
CA GLY A 323 -10.78 17.52 7.03
C GLY A 323 -9.93 18.24 8.08
N LYS A 324 -10.42 18.36 9.32
CA LYS A 324 -9.67 18.98 10.42
C LYS A 324 -8.42 18.20 10.80
N ILE A 325 -8.48 16.86 10.81
CA ILE A 325 -7.32 16.00 11.06
C ILE A 325 -6.22 16.26 10.02
N LYS A 326 -6.59 16.25 8.73
CA LYS A 326 -5.64 16.51 7.64
C LYS A 326 -5.05 17.92 7.71
N ALA A 327 -5.87 18.93 7.97
CA ALA A 327 -5.43 20.32 8.10
C ALA A 327 -4.43 20.48 9.27
N HIS A 328 -4.73 19.89 10.44
CA HIS A 328 -3.85 19.93 11.60
C HIS A 328 -2.48 19.29 11.30
N ILE A 329 -2.47 18.14 10.62
CA ILE A 329 -1.23 17.42 10.26
C ILE A 329 -0.39 18.19 9.24
N ASN A 330 -1.03 18.87 8.30
CA ASN A 330 -0.36 19.69 7.29
C ASN A 330 0.14 21.04 7.85
N GLY A 331 -0.14 21.35 9.12
CA GLY A 331 0.18 22.64 9.73
C GLY A 331 -0.71 23.78 9.25
N GLU A 332 -1.81 23.47 8.56
CA GLU A 332 -2.86 24.39 8.13
C GLU A 332 -3.89 24.55 9.25
N VAL A 333 -3.47 25.09 10.40
CA VAL A 333 -4.43 25.40 11.46
C VAL A 333 -5.13 26.71 11.06
N PRO A 334 -6.48 26.76 10.97
CA PRO A 334 -7.17 28.04 10.91
C PRO A 334 -6.84 28.78 12.20
N ALA A 335 -6.35 30.01 12.09
CA ALA A 335 -6.19 30.87 13.26
C ALA A 335 -7.54 30.91 14.00
N GLU A 336 -7.60 30.33 15.20
CA GLU A 336 -8.73 30.53 16.10
C GLU A 336 -8.81 32.03 16.39
N GLY A 337 -9.91 32.65 15.94
CA GLY A 337 -10.31 34.00 16.31
C GLY A 337 -11.28 33.98 17.48
#